data_AF-A0A842N8S5-F1
#
_entry.id   AF-A0A842N8S5-F1
#
_cell.length_a   1.000
_cell.length_b   1.000
_cell.length_c   1.000
_cell.angle_alpha   90.00
_cell.angle_beta   90.00
_cell.angle_gamma   90.00
#
_symmetry.space_group_name_H-M   'P 1'
#
loop_
_entity.id
_entity.type
_entity.pdbx_description
1 polymer ?
#
loop_
_entity_poly.entity_id
_entity_poly.type
_entity_poly.pdbx_seq_one_letter_code
_entity_poly.pdbx_strand_id
1 'polypeptide(L)'
;MQIVADLLTVTQLSGQEGIKTTSLLTKANLSHSRLSKFLSNLTGAGLINKIEYDGRNTFVITSKGRQYLESYVNFSSIAESFGLEL
;
A
#
# COMPACT_ATOMS: atom_id res chain seq x y z
N MET A 1 5.54 -10.75 -2.84
CA MET A 1 5.44 -9.62 -1.84
C MET A 1 4.07 -8.90 -1.94
N GLN A 2 3.00 -9.68 -2.10
CA GLN A 2 1.69 -9.21 -2.54
C GLN A 2 1.04 -8.14 -1.65
N ILE A 3 1.15 -8.28 -0.32
CA ILE A 3 0.51 -7.36 0.66
C ILE A 3 0.94 -5.90 0.46
N VAL A 4 2.20 -5.64 0.10
CA VAL A 4 2.69 -4.28 -0.14
C VAL A 4 2.04 -3.70 -1.40
N ALA A 5 1.99 -4.49 -2.48
CA ALA A 5 1.34 -4.10 -3.71
C ALA A 5 -0.17 -3.86 -3.51
N ASP A 6 -0.84 -4.69 -2.72
CA ASP A 6 -2.25 -4.53 -2.38
C ASP A 6 -2.51 -3.23 -1.63
N LEU A 7 -1.70 -2.92 -0.60
CA LEU A 7 -1.83 -1.68 0.17
C LEU A 7 -1.57 -0.44 -0.69
N LEU A 8 -0.55 -0.47 -1.55
CA LEU A 8 -0.28 0.63 -2.48
C LEU A 8 -1.41 0.77 -3.50
N THR A 9 -1.95 -0.33 -4.03
CA THR A 9 -3.09 -0.30 -4.95
C THR A 9 -4.31 0.33 -4.30
N VAL A 10 -4.66 -0.09 -3.08
CA VAL A 10 -5.81 0.45 -2.35
C VAL A 10 -5.64 1.94 -2.05
N THR A 11 -4.45 2.37 -1.61
CA THR A 11 -4.18 3.79 -1.37
C THR A 11 -4.19 4.62 -2.66
N GLN A 12 -3.76 4.05 -3.79
CA GLN A 12 -3.86 4.69 -5.11
C GLN A 12 -5.31 4.86 -5.56
N LEU A 13 -6.13 3.82 -5.44
CA LEU A 13 -7.55 3.86 -5.81
C LEU A 13 -8.37 4.82 -4.95
N SER A 14 -7.89 5.14 -3.75
CA SER A 14 -8.55 6.08 -2.83
C SER A 14 -8.23 7.55 -3.15
N GLY A 15 -7.36 7.81 -4.13
CA GLY A 15 -7.06 9.17 -4.60
C GLY A 15 -6.50 10.10 -3.52
N GLN A 16 -6.77 11.39 -3.66
CA GLN A 16 -6.28 12.43 -2.75
C GLN A 16 -7.03 12.47 -1.42
N GLU A 17 -8.27 11.94 -1.38
CA GLU A 17 -9.02 11.79 -0.13
C GLU A 17 -8.36 10.78 0.82
N GLY A 18 -7.57 9.86 0.26
CA GLY A 18 -6.87 8.81 0.98
C GLY A 18 -7.80 7.79 1.62
N ILE A 19 -7.21 6.85 2.36
CA ILE A 19 -7.96 5.78 3.01
C ILE A 19 -7.69 5.69 4.50
N LYS A 20 -8.75 5.52 5.28
CA LYS A 20 -8.68 5.35 6.73
C LYS A 20 -8.10 3.99 7.12
N THR A 21 -7.44 3.91 8.26
CA THR A 21 -6.93 2.64 8.82
C THR A 21 -8.01 1.55 8.88
N THR A 22 -9.23 1.89 9.30
CA THR A 22 -10.34 0.95 9.43
C THR A 22 -10.76 0.35 8.08
N SER A 23 -10.78 1.16 7.02
CA SER A 23 -11.06 0.71 5.65
C SER A 23 -9.92 -0.12 5.06
N LEU A 24 -8.67 0.12 5.47
CA LEU A 24 -7.53 -0.72 5.09
C LEU A 24 -7.58 -2.09 5.76
N LEU A 25 -8.00 -2.18 7.03
CA LEU A 25 -8.14 -3.46 7.74
C LEU A 25 -9.12 -4.38 7.05
N THR A 26 -10.27 -3.86 6.63
CA THR A 26 -11.30 -4.65 5.94
C THR A 26 -10.86 -5.09 4.55
N LYS A 27 -10.08 -4.28 3.83
CA LYS A 27 -9.62 -4.58 2.48
C LYS A 27 -8.40 -5.50 2.42
N ALA A 28 -7.48 -5.39 3.36
CA ALA A 28 -6.20 -6.11 3.33
C ALA A 28 -6.25 -7.52 3.95
N ASN A 29 -7.35 -7.89 4.61
CA ASN A 29 -7.46 -9.15 5.37
C ASN A 29 -6.30 -9.35 6.37
N LEU A 30 -5.89 -8.27 7.03
CA LEU A 30 -4.79 -8.26 8.00
C LEU A 30 -5.30 -7.98 9.40
N SER A 31 -4.64 -8.57 10.40
CA SER A 31 -4.81 -8.12 11.78
C SER A 31 -4.29 -6.69 11.97
N HIS A 32 -4.81 -6.00 12.98
CA HIS A 32 -4.41 -4.63 13.30
C HIS A 32 -2.89 -4.46 13.49
N SER A 33 -2.25 -5.39 14.21
CA SER A 33 -0.80 -5.35 14.46
C SER A 33 0.02 -5.52 13.18
N ARG A 34 -0.41 -6.41 12.27
CA ARG A 34 0.27 -6.60 10.98
C ARG A 34 0.11 -5.38 10.09
N LEU A 35 -1.11 -4.86 9.95
CA LEU A 35 -1.35 -3.67 9.14
C LEU A 35 -0.53 -2.48 9.67
N SER A 36 -0.51 -2.25 10.98
CA SER A 36 0.24 -1.15 11.58
C SER A 36 1.74 -1.22 11.26
N LYS A 37 2.34 -2.42 11.30
CA LYS A 37 3.74 -2.63 10.87
C LYS A 37 3.95 -2.30 9.39
N PHE A 38 3.05 -2.74 8.51
CA PHE A 38 3.15 -2.40 7.09
C PHE A 38 3.00 -0.89 6.85
N LEU A 39 2.02 -0.23 7.47
CA LEU A 39 1.82 1.21 7.33
C LEU A 39 3.04 2.00 7.84
N SER A 40 3.63 1.58 8.96
CA SER A 40 4.87 2.15 9.48
C SER A 40 6.01 2.02 8.47
N ASN A 41 6.21 0.82 7.92
CA ASN A 41 7.26 0.56 6.94
C ASN A 41 7.06 1.34 5.64
N LEU A 42 5.83 1.39 5.11
CA LEU A 42 5.50 2.11 3.88
C LEU A 42 5.64 3.63 4.05
N THR A 43 5.25 4.15 5.22
CA THR A 43 5.42 5.57 5.56
C THR A 43 6.90 5.90 5.73
N GLY A 44 7.66 5.08 6.47
CA GLY A 44 9.10 5.24 6.65
C GLY A 44 9.90 5.14 5.35
N ALA A 45 9.45 4.32 4.40
CA ALA A 45 10.03 4.23 3.06
C ALA A 45 9.60 5.37 2.11
N GLY A 46 8.67 6.24 2.53
CA GLY A 46 8.13 7.33 1.71
C GLY A 46 7.23 6.88 0.56
N LEU A 47 6.64 5.68 0.63
CA LEU A 47 5.74 5.15 -0.40
C LEU A 47 4.30 5.62 -0.19
N ILE A 48 3.92 5.91 1.06
CA ILE A 48 2.65 6.54 1.43
C ILE A 48 2.90 7.68 2.42
N ASN A 49 2.00 8.66 2.45
CA ASN A 49 1.94 9.68 3.48
C ASN A 49 0.82 9.34 4.47
N LYS A 50 1.07 9.60 5.76
CA LYS A 50 0.05 9.59 6.81
C LYS A 50 -0.44 11.02 7.04
N ILE A 51 -1.74 11.22 6.92
CA ILE A 51 -2.43 12.48 7.23
C ILE A 51 -3.25 12.23 8.49
N GLU A 52 -3.01 13.02 9.53
CA GLU A 52 -3.74 12.94 10.79
C GLU A 52 -4.68 14.15 10.92
N TYR A 53 -5.97 13.88 11.10
CA TYR A 53 -7.01 14.91 11.26
C TYR A 53 -8.08 14.40 12.21
N ASP A 54 -8.45 15.21 13.21
CA ASP A 54 -9.49 14.88 14.20
C ASP A 54 -9.28 13.50 14.87
N GLY A 55 -8.02 13.20 15.23
CA GLY A 55 -7.62 11.92 15.83
C GLY A 55 -7.72 10.71 14.89
N ARG A 56 -7.99 10.92 13.60
CA ARG A 56 -8.10 9.86 12.58
C ARG A 56 -6.93 9.90 11.62
N ASN A 57 -6.48 8.70 11.24
CA ASN A 57 -5.39 8.51 10.30
C ASN A 57 -5.93 8.14 8.92
N THR A 58 -5.48 8.89 7.93
CA THR A 58 -5.73 8.67 6.52
C THR A 58 -4.40 8.49 5.78
N PHE A 59 -4.35 7.58 4.81
CA PHE A 59 -3.14 7.28 4.06
C PHE A 59 -3.33 7.57 2.57
N VAL A 60 -2.34 8.23 1.97
CA VAL A 60 -2.33 8.62 0.55
C VAL A 60 -1.04 8.13 -0.09
N ILE A 61 -1.13 7.52 -1.28
CA ILE A 61 0.07 7.08 -2.01
C ILE A 61 0.91 8.29 -2.46
N THR A 62 2.23 8.20 -2.33
CA THR A 62 3.15 9.22 -2.86
C THR A 62 3.47 8.96 -4.34
N SER A 63 4.10 9.92 -5.01
CA SER A 63 4.64 9.69 -6.36
C SER A 63 5.65 8.53 -6.38
N LYS A 64 6.50 8.43 -5.35
CA LYS A 64 7.44 7.31 -5.18
C LYS A 64 6.72 5.98 -4.99
N GLY A 65 5.62 5.97 -4.24
CA GLY A 65 4.76 4.80 -4.08
C GLY A 65 4.17 4.30 -5.39
N ARG A 66 3.70 5.22 -6.25
CA ARG A 66 3.17 4.87 -7.58
C ARG A 66 4.25 4.25 -8.48
N GLN A 67 5.44 4.86 -8.51
CA GLN A 67 6.57 4.33 -9.29
C GLN A 67 7.00 2.93 -8.80
N TYR A 68 7.02 2.72 -7.49
CA TYR A 68 7.29 1.41 -6.91
C TYR A 68 6.23 0.38 -7.35
N LEU A 69 4.95 0.73 -7.28
CA LEU A 69 3.85 -0.16 -7.65
C LEU A 69 3.92 -0.55 -9.13
N GLU A 70 4.17 0.41 -10.03
CA GLU A 70 4.37 0.16 -11.45
C GLU A 70 5.55 -0.79 -11.71
N SER A 71 6.68 -0.54 -11.05
CA SER A 71 7.86 -1.41 -11.14
C SER A 71 7.58 -2.83 -10.63
N TYR A 72 6.81 -2.95 -9.56
CA TYR A 72 6.39 -4.25 -9.02
C TYR A 72 5.51 -5.02 -10.01
N VAL A 73 4.51 -4.36 -10.61
CA VAL A 73 3.62 -4.98 -11.61
C VAL A 73 4.41 -5.46 -12.83
N ASN A 74 5.32 -4.63 -13.35
CA ASN A 74 6.18 -5.00 -14.46
C ASN A 74 7.08 -6.20 -14.11
N PHE A 75 7.71 -6.18 -12.93
CA PHE A 75 8.53 -7.29 -12.46
C PHE A 75 7.71 -8.57 -12.28
N SER A 76 6.49 -8.47 -11.75
CA SER A 76 5.57 -9.62 -11.60
C SER A 76 5.24 -10.25 -12.94
N SER A 77 4.88 -9.44 -13.94
CA SER A 77 4.58 -9.94 -15.28
C SER A 77 5.79 -10.63 -15.92
N ILE A 78 7.00 -10.11 -15.71
CA ILE A 78 8.23 -10.75 -16.18
C ILE A 78 8.44 -12.08 -15.47
N ALA A 79 8.33 -12.13 -14.14
CA ALA A 79 8.50 -13.35 -13.36
C ALA A 79 7.50 -14.44 -13.80
N GLU A 80 6.24 -14.08 -13.99
CA GLU A 80 5.19 -14.97 -14.52
C GLU A 80 5.54 -15.51 -15.92
N SER A 81 6.12 -14.68 -16.80
CA SER A 81 6.57 -15.13 -18.13
C SER A 81 7.68 -16.18 -18.09
N PHE A 82 8.41 -16.26 -16.97
CA PHE A 82 9.41 -17.30 -16.69
C PHE A 82 8.84 -18.48 -15.86
N GLY A 83 7.54 -18.50 -15.58
CA GLY A 83 6.89 -19.53 -14.77
C GLY A 83 7.16 -19.42 -13.27
N LEU A 84 7.49 -18.22 -12.78
CA LEU A 84 7.74 -17.95 -11.36
C LEU A 84 6.53 -17.25 -10.71
N GLU A 85 6.18 -17.72 -9.51
CA GLU A 85 5.14 -17.12 -8.65
C GLU A 85 5.79 -16.27 -7.54
N LEU A 86 5.16 -15.14 -7.15
CA LEU A 86 5.72 -14.10 -6.25
C LEU A 86 5.00 -13.85 -4.92
#